data_AF-A0A967DV65-F1
#
_entry.id   AF-A0A967DV65-F1
#
_cell.length_a   1.000
_cell.length_b   1.000
_cell.length_c   1.000
_cell.angle_alpha   90.00
_cell.angle_beta   90.00
_cell.angle_gamma   90.00
#
_symmetry.space_group_name_H-M   'P 1'
#
loop_
_entity.id
_entity.type
_entity.pdbx_description
1 polymer ?
#
loop_
_entity_poly.entity_id
_entity_poly.type
_entity_poly.pdbx_seq_one_letter_code
_entity_poly.pdbx_strand_id
1 'polypeptide(L)' 'MADDVILNKASSIERCLHRIEEEYAGNDQNLVENQTKQDAIVLNLQRACETAIDLAMYVVSQRKLGVPQESRDAFSLL' A
#
# COMPACT_ATOMS: atom_id res chain seq x y z
N MET A 1 -17.48 12.46 -10.63
CA MET A 1 -16.99 11.50 -9.62
C MET A 1 -15.82 10.71 -10.20
N ALA A 2 -14.80 11.39 -10.72
CA ALA A 2 -13.52 10.72 -10.99
C ALA A 2 -13.00 10.26 -9.63
N ASP A 3 -12.68 8.97 -9.55
CA ASP A 3 -13.11 8.12 -8.44
C ASP A 3 -12.60 8.56 -7.07
N ASP A 4 -13.51 9.04 -6.22
CA ASP A 4 -13.24 9.28 -4.79
C ASP A 4 -12.63 8.03 -4.13
N VAL A 5 -12.95 6.84 -4.65
CA VAL A 5 -12.34 5.57 -4.23
C VAL A 5 -10.84 5.54 -4.53
N ILE A 6 -10.42 5.94 -5.73
CA ILE A 6 -8.99 5.99 -6.12
C ILE A 6 -8.27 7.02 -5.26
N LEU A 7 -8.83 8.23 -5.11
CA LEU A 7 -8.22 9.29 -4.31
C LEU A 7 -8.09 8.89 -2.83
N ASN A 8 -9.12 8.28 -2.25
CA ASN A 8 -9.08 7.82 -0.87
C ASN A 8 -8.07 6.69 -0.65
N LYS A 9 -7.96 5.74 -1.59
CA LYS A 9 -6.96 4.66 -1.53
C LYS A 9 -5.54 5.19 -1.71
N ALA A 10 -5.31 6.09 -2.67
CA ALA A 10 -4.01 6.75 -2.86
C ALA A 10 -3.59 7.52 -1.61
N SER A 11 -4.47 8.35 -1.05
CA SER A 11 -4.20 9.09 0.21
C SER A 11 -3.91 8.16 1.39
N SER A 12 -4.55 6.98 1.44
CA SER A 12 -4.28 5.99 2.48
C SER A 12 -2.90 5.34 2.33
N ILE A 13 -2.47 5.07 1.09
CA ILE A 13 -1.11 4.57 0.79
C ILE A 13 -0.08 5.63 1.20
N GLU A 14 -0.27 6.89 0.80
CA GLU A 14 0.63 7.99 1.16
C GLU A 14 0.79 8.15 2.68
N ARG A 15 -0.31 8.05 3.45
CA ARG A 15 -0.23 8.06 4.92
C ARG A 15 0.59 6.90 5.47
N CYS A 16 0.46 5.69 4.92
CA CYS A 16 1.25 4.54 5.35
C CYS A 16 2.75 4.76 5.07
N LEU A 17 3.08 5.27 3.88
CA LEU A 17 4.47 5.60 3.51
C LEU A 17 5.05 6.67 4.42
N HIS A 18 4.29 7.74 4.69
CA HIS A 18 4.73 8.79 5.61
C HIS A 18 5.00 8.24 7.01
N ARG A 19 4.14 7.35 7.52
CA ARG A 19 4.38 6.69 8.82
C ARG A 19 5.64 5.84 8.82
N ILE A 20 5.93 5.12 7.74
CA ILE A 20 7.17 4.34 7.62
C ILE A 20 8.38 5.26 7.72
N GLU A 21 8.37 6.39 7.00
CA GLU A 21 9.45 7.37 7.02
C GLU A 21 9.64 7.99 8.42
N GLU A 22 8.55 8.36 9.10
CA GLU A 22 8.57 8.88 10.47
C GLU A 22 9.15 7.86 11.46
N GLU A 23 8.76 6.59 11.36
CA GLU A 23 9.23 5.56 12.27
C GLU A 23 10.69 5.19 12.01
N TYR A 24 11.09 5.11 10.74
CA TYR A 24 12.48 4.88 10.34
C TYR A 24 13.39 6.04 10.74
N ALA A 25 12.93 7.28 10.54
CA ALA A 25 13.63 8.52 10.87
C ALA A 25 15.06 8.62 10.32
N GLY A 26 15.39 7.91 9.24
CA GLY A 26 16.73 7.86 8.66
C GLY A 26 17.78 7.18 9.55
N ASN A 27 17.36 6.37 10.51
CA ASN A 27 18.25 5.68 11.44
C ASN A 27 18.03 4.17 11.41
N ASP A 28 19.02 3.43 10.94
CA ASP A 28 19.00 1.96 10.87
C ASP A 28 18.82 1.28 12.23
N GLN A 29 19.22 1.93 13.34
CA GLN A 29 18.99 1.38 14.67
C GLN A 29 17.49 1.25 14.98
N ASN A 30 16.63 2.08 14.38
CA ASN A 30 15.18 1.94 14.52
C ASN A 30 14.64 0.65 13.88
N LEU A 31 15.38 0.02 12.97
CA LEU A 31 15.02 -1.26 12.35
C LEU A 31 15.53 -2.47 13.14
N VAL A 32 16.66 -2.33 13.83
CA VAL A 32 17.38 -3.47 14.43
C VAL A 32 17.21 -3.51 15.95
N GLU A 33 17.23 -2.36 16.62
CA GLU A 33 17.26 -2.26 18.07
C GLU A 33 15.90 -1.89 18.68
N ASN A 34 14.97 -1.37 17.88
CA ASN A 34 13.64 -0.98 18.34
C ASN A 34 12.53 -1.80 17.65
N GLN A 35 12.14 -2.91 18.30
CA GLN A 35 11.11 -3.82 17.78
C GLN A 35 9.75 -3.13 17.57
N THR A 36 9.35 -2.20 18.44
CA THR A 36 8.09 -1.46 18.28
C THR A 36 8.08 -0.63 16.99
N LYS A 37 9.20 0.03 16.67
CA LYS A 37 9.33 0.80 15.42
C LYS A 37 9.38 -0.12 14.21
N GLN A 38 10.12 -1.23 14.31
CA GLN A 38 10.16 -2.25 13.27
C GLN A 38 8.76 -2.80 12.96
N ASP A 39 7.99 -3.18 13.98
CA ASP A 39 6.63 -3.69 13.84
C ASP A 39 5.70 -2.64 13.22
N ALA A 40 5.82 -1.38 13.63
CA ALA A 40 5.06 -0.28 13.04
C ALA A 40 5.38 -0.08 11.55
N ILE A 41 6.65 -0.18 11.15
CA ILE A 41 7.09 -0.10 9.75
C ILE A 41 6.52 -1.27 8.94
N VAL A 42 6.67 -2.51 9.43
CA VAL A 42 6.16 -3.71 8.76
C VAL A 42 4.64 -3.64 8.60
N LEU A 43 3.92 -3.21 9.63
CA LEU A 43 2.46 -3.07 9.59
C LEU A 43 2.01 -2.04 8.55
N ASN A 44 2.67 -0.89 8.47
CA ASN A 44 2.33 0.14 7.49
C ASN A 44 2.73 -0.30 6.06
N LEU A 45 3.81 -1.05 5.89
CA LEU A 45 4.18 -1.66 4.60
C LEU A 45 3.10 -2.63 4.14
N GLN A 46 2.65 -3.53 5.01
CA GLN A 46 1.58 -4.47 4.71
C GLN A 46 0.29 -3.72 4.29
N ARG A 47 -0.12 -2.71 5.07
CA ARG A 47 -1.32 -1.90 4.76
C ARG A 47 -1.22 -1.17 3.43
N ALA A 48 -0.04 -0.61 3.12
CA ALA A 48 0.19 0.05 1.84
C ALA A 48 0.05 -0.94 0.68
N CYS A 49 0.65 -2.13 0.78
CA CYS A 49 0.55 -3.19 -0.21
C CYS A 49 -0.89 -3.67 -0.41
N GLU A 50 -1.62 -3.95 0.67
CA GLU A 50 -3.04 -4.36 0.61
C GLU A 50 -3.91 -3.29 -0.04
N THR A 51 -3.72 -2.01 0.34
CA THR A 51 -4.47 -0.90 -0.25
C THR A 51 -4.16 -0.71 -1.74
N ALA A 52 -2.90 -0.93 -2.14
CA ALA A 52 -2.49 -0.89 -3.53
C ALA A 52 -3.08 -2.05 -4.35
N ILE A 53 -3.13 -3.27 -3.78
CA ILE A 53 -3.78 -4.43 -4.40
C ILE A 53 -5.27 -4.14 -4.62
N ASP A 54 -5.97 -3.65 -3.60
CA ASP A 54 -7.39 -3.30 -3.72
C ASP A 54 -7.62 -2.24 -4.81
N LEU A 55 -6.71 -1.27 -4.90
CA LEU A 55 -6.80 -0.21 -5.90
C LEU A 55 -6.59 -0.78 -7.31
N ALA A 56 -5.61 -1.65 -7.50
CA ALA A 56 -5.39 -2.34 -8.76
C ALA A 56 -6.61 -3.17 -9.17
N MET A 57 -7.15 -3.96 -8.25
CA MET A 57 -8.38 -4.75 -8.45
C MET A 57 -9.58 -3.87 -8.84
N TYR A 58 -9.74 -2.73 -8.15
CA TYR A 58 -10.78 -1.76 -8.47
C TYR A 58 -10.64 -1.23 -9.91
N VAL A 59 -9.44 -0.79 -10.30
CA VAL A 59 -9.18 -0.25 -11.65
C VAL A 59 -9.37 -1.31 -12.73
N VAL A 60 -8.88 -2.54 -12.52
CA VAL A 60 -9.07 -3.68 -13.44
C VAL A 60 -10.55 -3.96 -13.66
N SER A 61 -11.36 -3.93 -12.60
CA SER A 61 -12.81 -4.11 -12.67
C SER A 61 -13.51 -2.98 -13.43
N GLN A 62 -13.22 -1.72 -13.09
CA GLN A 62 -13.81 -0.55 -13.76
C GLN A 62 -13.49 -0.50 -15.26
N ARG A 63 -12.27 -0.88 -15.63
CA ARG A 63 -11.79 -0.87 -17.02
C ARG A 63 -12.01 -2.18 -17.77
N LYS A 64 -12.53 -3.21 -17.11
CA LYS A 64 -12.80 -4.55 -17.68
C LYS A 64 -11.56 -5.19 -18.33
N LEU A 65 -10.40 -5.11 -17.64
CA LEU A 65 -9.11 -5.54 -18.18
C LEU A 65 -8.88 -7.07 -18.11
N GLY A 66 -9.75 -7.79 -17.41
CA GLY A 66 -9.66 -9.25 -17.24
C GLY A 66 -10.09 -9.66 -15.84
N VAL A 67 -9.85 -10.93 -15.50
CA VAL A 67 -10.10 -11.50 -14.16
C VAL A 67 -8.78 -11.99 -13.57
N PRO A 68 -8.13 -11.20 -12.69
CA PRO A 68 -6.91 -11.63 -12.03
C PRO A 68 -7.21 -12.86 -11.16
N GLN A 69 -6.33 -13.86 -11.17
CA GLN A 69 -6.45 -15.07 -10.35
C GLN A 69 -5.72 -14.90 -9.02
N GLU A 70 -4.62 -14.16 -9.03
CA GLU A 70 -3.86 -13.74 -7.86
C GLU A 70 -3.78 -12.21 -7.74
N SER A 71 -3.49 -11.70 -6.54
CA SER A 71 -3.29 -10.27 -6.29
C SER A 71 -2.22 -9.63 -7.19
N ARG A 72 -1.15 -10.38 -7.50
CA ARG A 72 -0.08 -9.91 -8.39
C ARG A 72 -0.56 -9.70 -9.83
N ASP A 73 -1.52 -10.51 -10.27
CA ASP A 73 -2.04 -10.46 -11.63
C ASP A 73 -2.79 -9.16 -11.88
N ALA A 74 -3.42 -8.60 -10.85
CA ALA A 74 -4.10 -7.32 -10.96
C ALA A 74 -3.15 -6.22 -11.44
N PHE A 75 -1.88 -6.23 -10.99
CA PHE A 75 -0.88 -5.29 -11.46
C PHE A 75 -0.40 -5.57 -12.88
N SER A 76 -0.29 -6.84 -13.29
CA SER A 76 0.06 -7.23 -14.65
C SER A 76 -1.00 -6.83 -15.69
N LEU A 77 -2.25 -6.63 -15.25
CA LEU A 77 -3.38 -6.25 -16.11
C LEU A 77 -3.55 -4.73 -16.28
N LEU A 78 -2.86 -3.89 -15.50
CA LEU A 78 -2.92 -2.43 -15.57
C LEU A 78 -2.06 -1.86 -16.72
#